data_AF-A0A060AKA0-F1
#
_entry.id   AF-A0A060AKA0-F1
#
_cell.length_a   1.000
_cell.length_b   1.000
_cell.length_c   1.000
_cell.angle_alpha   90.00
_cell.angle_beta   90.00
_cell.angle_gamma   90.00
#
_symmetry.space_group_name_H-M   'P 1'
#
loop_
_entity.id
_entity.type
_entity.pdbx_description
1 polymer ?
#
loop_
_entity_poly.entity_id
_entity_poly.type
_entity_poly.pdbx_seq_one_letter_code
_entity_poly.pdbx_strand_id
1 'polypeptide(L)'
;STLAETNRAPFDLTEGESELVSGFNVEYAGGPFALFFLAEYANIILMNTLSASIFLGTPFNHSLPELTSLAIMVKTALLVAIFLWVRASYPRFRYDQLMHLTWKNFLPTTLALVIWHLSLPLAFSSF
;
A
#
# COMPACT_ATOMS: atom_id res chain seq x y z
N SER A 1 4.20 0.92 4.44
CA SER A 1 4.35 2.06 3.52
C SER A 1 3.24 2.12 2.49
N THR A 2 2.92 1.03 1.78
CA THR A 2 1.85 1.01 0.76
C THR A 2 0.46 1.41 1.29
N LEU A 3 0.09 1.00 2.51
CA LEU A 3 -1.13 1.47 3.20
C LEU A 3 -1.16 2.99 3.45
N ALA A 4 -0.01 3.60 3.73
CA ALA A 4 0.09 5.04 4.00
C ALA A 4 0.14 5.86 2.69
N GLU A 5 0.66 5.28 1.61
CA GLU A 5 0.72 5.88 0.28
C GLU A 5 -0.65 5.91 -0.42
N THR A 6 -1.52 4.94 -0.10
CA THR A 6 -2.91 4.93 -0.60
C THR A 6 -3.86 5.85 0.17
N ASN A 7 -3.35 6.70 1.08
CA ASN A 7 -4.13 7.66 1.89
C ASN A 7 -5.41 7.05 2.50
N ARG A 8 -5.34 5.80 2.98
CA ARG A 8 -6.53 5.08 3.45
C ARG A 8 -6.46 4.71 4.92
N ALA A 9 -7.64 4.57 5.52
CA ALA A 9 -7.79 4.31 6.95
C ALA A 9 -6.97 3.07 7.33
N PRO A 10 -6.04 3.18 8.30
CA PRO A 10 -5.99 4.15 9.41
C PRO A 10 -5.12 5.40 9.19
N PHE A 11 -4.57 5.63 7.99
CA PHE A 11 -3.75 6.80 7.63
C PHE A 11 -4.51 7.85 6.78
N ASP A 12 -5.83 7.84 6.88
CA ASP A 12 -6.77 8.67 6.11
C ASP A 12 -6.90 10.09 6.70
N LEU A 13 -5.81 10.87 6.59
CA LEU A 13 -5.74 12.19 7.22
C LEU A 13 -6.42 13.28 6.37
N THR A 14 -6.28 13.18 5.04
CA THR A 14 -6.89 14.13 4.10
C THR A 14 -8.41 14.02 4.01
N GLU A 15 -8.98 12.84 4.23
CA GLU A 15 -10.45 12.64 4.33
C GLU A 15 -10.98 12.86 5.77
N GLY A 16 -10.13 12.65 6.79
CA GLY A 16 -10.48 12.85 8.20
C GLY A 16 -10.52 14.32 8.63
N GLU A 17 -9.61 15.17 8.15
CA GLU A 17 -9.67 16.62 8.44
C GLU A 17 -10.77 17.35 7.66
N SER A 18 -11.39 16.66 6.71
CA SER A 18 -12.50 17.13 5.90
C SER A 18 -13.88 16.67 6.38
N GLU A 19 -13.99 16.01 7.55
CA GLU A 19 -15.30 15.71 8.12
C GLU A 19 -16.00 16.95 8.76
N LEU A 20 -15.33 18.11 8.80
CA LEU A 20 -15.93 19.40 9.15
C LEU A 20 -16.52 20.17 7.95
N VAL A 21 -16.01 19.93 6.73
CA VAL A 21 -16.50 20.38 5.41
C VAL A 21 -15.80 19.43 4.42
N SER A 22 -16.52 18.72 3.54
CA SER A 22 -16.07 17.49 2.82
C SER A 22 -14.85 17.58 1.87
N GLY A 23 -13.83 18.34 2.24
CA GLY A 23 -12.46 18.30 1.74
C GLY A 23 -12.35 18.86 0.35
N PHE A 24 -11.36 18.36 -0.38
CA PHE A 24 -11.12 18.74 -1.77
C PHE A 24 -12.20 18.21 -2.73
N ASN A 25 -13.02 17.25 -2.28
CA ASN A 25 -14.08 16.64 -3.09
C ASN A 25 -15.37 17.48 -3.16
N VAL A 26 -15.54 18.52 -2.32
CA VAL A 26 -16.73 19.42 -2.33
C VAL A 26 -16.85 20.19 -3.64
N GLU A 27 -15.73 20.58 -4.22
CA GLU A 27 -15.70 21.53 -5.33
C GLU A 27 -15.99 20.87 -6.69
N TYR A 28 -16.03 19.54 -6.75
CA TYR A 28 -16.17 18.78 -7.98
C TYR A 28 -17.57 18.17 -8.11
N ALA A 29 -18.32 18.60 -9.14
CA ALA A 29 -19.64 18.05 -9.44
C ALA A 29 -19.55 16.85 -10.41
N GLY A 30 -20.10 15.69 -10.01
CA GLY A 30 -20.47 14.58 -10.90
C GLY A 30 -19.32 13.84 -11.58
N GLY A 31 -18.86 14.35 -12.73
CA GLY A 31 -17.89 13.66 -13.60
C GLY A 31 -16.47 13.59 -13.02
N PRO A 32 -15.84 14.72 -12.66
CA PRO A 32 -14.52 14.74 -12.03
C PRO A 32 -14.50 14.03 -10.67
N PHE A 33 -15.61 14.07 -9.92
CA PHE A 33 -15.77 13.32 -8.68
C PHE A 33 -15.63 11.81 -8.90
N ALA A 34 -16.30 11.26 -9.93
CA ALA A 34 -16.19 9.84 -10.26
C ALA A 34 -14.77 9.43 -10.65
N LEU A 35 -14.01 10.32 -11.32
CA LEU A 35 -12.61 10.05 -11.67
C LEU A 35 -11.69 9.99 -10.45
N PHE A 36 -11.93 10.80 -9.42
CA PHE A 36 -11.17 10.72 -8.18
C PHE A 36 -11.39 9.39 -7.45
N PHE A 37 -12.64 8.93 -7.33
CA PHE A 37 -12.91 7.60 -6.74
C PHE A 37 -12.29 6.48 -7.57
N LEU A 38 -12.41 6.56 -8.90
CA LEU A 38 -11.79 5.57 -9.78
C LEU A 38 -10.27 5.53 -9.58
N ALA A 39 -9.62 6.70 -9.49
CA ALA A 39 -8.18 6.80 -9.31
C ALA A 39 -7.74 6.26 -7.93
N GLU A 40 -8.47 6.55 -6.86
CA GLU A 40 -8.17 6.02 -5.52
C GLU A 40 -8.24 4.49 -5.51
N TYR A 41 -9.32 3.91 -6.03
CA TYR A 41 -9.46 2.45 -6.10
C TYR A 41 -8.45 1.79 -7.06
N ALA A 42 -8.14 2.44 -8.19
CA ALA A 42 -7.11 1.97 -9.10
C ALA A 42 -5.73 1.94 -8.41
N ASN A 43 -5.40 2.97 -7.62
CA ASN A 43 -4.16 3.02 -6.85
C ASN A 43 -4.07 1.92 -5.79
N ILE A 44 -5.19 1.59 -5.11
CA ILE A 44 -5.22 0.47 -4.15
C ILE A 44 -4.89 -0.85 -4.86
N ILE A 45 -5.51 -1.11 -6.01
CA ILE A 45 -5.27 -2.34 -6.76
C ILE A 45 -3.82 -2.38 -7.27
N LEU A 46 -3.32 -1.27 -7.81
CA LEU A 46 -1.95 -1.15 -8.32
C LEU A 46 -0.89 -1.36 -7.23
N MET A 47 -1.05 -0.74 -6.06
CA MET A 47 -0.09 -0.91 -4.96
C MET A 47 -0.08 -2.34 -4.41
N ASN A 48 -1.26 -2.99 -4.39
CA ASN A 48 -1.36 -4.39 -4.00
C ASN A 48 -0.79 -5.35 -5.06
N THR A 49 -0.91 -5.04 -6.35
CA THR A 49 -0.28 -5.84 -7.42
C THR A 49 1.23 -5.74 -7.39
N LEU A 50 1.79 -4.54 -7.17
CA LEU A 50 3.23 -4.35 -6.97
C LEU A 50 3.73 -5.06 -5.70
N SER A 51 2.98 -4.98 -4.60
CA SER A 51 3.36 -5.67 -3.36
C SER A 51 3.35 -7.19 -3.53
N ALA A 52 2.36 -7.73 -4.23
CA ALA A 52 2.27 -9.16 -4.54
C ALA A 52 3.43 -9.64 -5.43
N SER A 53 3.84 -8.84 -6.42
CA SER A 53 4.94 -9.23 -7.31
C SER A 53 6.31 -9.19 -6.62
N ILE A 54 6.56 -8.17 -5.79
CA ILE A 54 7.86 -7.99 -5.11
C ILE A 54 8.05 -9.00 -3.97
N PHE A 55 7.02 -9.20 -3.12
CA PHE A 55 7.17 -10.02 -1.91
C PHE A 55 6.68 -11.45 -2.05
N LEU A 56 5.58 -11.65 -2.78
CA LEU A 56 4.88 -12.93 -2.83
C LEU A 56 5.17 -13.74 -4.09
N GLY A 57 6.03 -13.26 -5.00
CA GLY A 57 6.64 -13.96 -6.13
C GLY A 57 5.75 -14.94 -6.91
N THR A 58 5.46 -14.69 -8.18
CA THR A 58 4.63 -15.61 -8.99
C THR A 58 5.49 -16.67 -9.67
N PRO A 59 5.10 -17.97 -9.62
CA PRO A 59 5.79 -19.00 -10.39
C PRO A 59 5.61 -18.71 -11.89
N PHE A 60 6.71 -18.44 -12.58
CA PHE A 60 6.70 -18.24 -14.03
C PHE A 60 6.72 -19.60 -14.73
N ASN A 61 5.54 -20.09 -15.12
CA ASN A 61 5.41 -21.25 -15.98
C ASN A 61 5.27 -20.81 -17.44
N HIS A 62 6.33 -21.01 -18.23
CA HIS A 62 6.33 -20.68 -19.66
C HIS A 62 5.30 -21.50 -20.46
N SER A 63 5.00 -22.72 -20.02
CA SER A 63 4.04 -23.62 -20.67
C SER A 63 2.57 -23.18 -20.53
N LEU A 64 2.23 -22.47 -19.45
CA LEU A 64 0.86 -22.07 -19.14
C LEU A 64 0.85 -20.65 -18.55
N PRO A 65 0.92 -19.60 -19.38
CA PRO A 65 0.93 -18.22 -18.91
C PRO A 65 -0.37 -17.82 -18.17
N GLU A 66 -1.48 -18.51 -18.42
CA GLU A 66 -2.75 -18.26 -17.72
C GLU A 66 -2.70 -18.63 -16.23
N LEU A 67 -1.88 -19.62 -15.84
CA LEU A 67 -1.71 -19.97 -14.43
C LEU A 67 -0.95 -18.87 -13.67
N THR A 68 -0.01 -18.19 -14.35
CA THR A 68 0.77 -17.11 -13.73
C THR A 68 -0.10 -15.88 -13.50
N SER A 69 -0.95 -15.52 -14.46
CA SER A 69 -1.90 -14.40 -14.32
C SER A 69 -2.94 -14.69 -13.25
N LEU A 70 -3.49 -15.91 -13.19
CA LEU A 70 -4.44 -16.33 -12.17
C LEU A 70 -3.80 -16.31 -10.77
N ALA A 71 -2.56 -16.80 -10.63
CA ALA A 71 -1.84 -16.77 -9.37
C ALA A 71 -1.60 -15.34 -8.87
N ILE A 72 -1.25 -14.39 -9.76
CA ILE A 72 -1.14 -12.98 -9.41
C ILE A 72 -2.51 -12.45 -8.96
N MET A 73 -3.55 -12.66 -9.75
CA MET A 73 -4.90 -12.16 -9.46
C MET A 73 -5.44 -12.65 -8.11
N VAL A 74 -5.22 -13.93 -7.77
CA VAL A 74 -5.63 -14.48 -6.47
C VAL A 74 -4.85 -13.85 -5.32
N LYS A 75 -3.53 -13.69 -5.48
CA LYS A 75 -2.68 -13.05 -4.47
C LYS A 75 -3.07 -11.60 -4.25
N THR A 76 -3.36 -10.85 -5.31
CA THR A 76 -3.75 -9.45 -5.21
C THR A 76 -5.14 -9.31 -4.60
N ALA A 77 -6.10 -10.16 -4.96
CA ALA A 77 -7.42 -10.19 -4.33
C ALA A 77 -7.33 -10.47 -2.82
N LEU A 78 -6.44 -11.38 -2.40
CA LEU A 78 -6.20 -11.66 -0.98
C LEU A 78 -5.62 -10.43 -0.26
N LEU A 79 -4.62 -9.75 -0.83
CA LEU A 79 -4.06 -8.53 -0.24
C LEU A 79 -5.09 -7.41 -0.14
N VAL A 80 -5.93 -7.22 -1.17
CA VAL A 80 -7.04 -6.25 -1.12
C VAL A 80 -8.04 -6.61 -0.01
N ALA A 81 -8.35 -7.89 0.18
CA ALA A 81 -9.20 -8.34 1.28
C ALA A 81 -8.60 -8.02 2.66
N ILE A 82 -7.28 -8.16 2.82
CA ILE A 82 -6.57 -7.73 4.03
C ILE A 82 -6.69 -6.21 4.22
N PHE A 83 -6.53 -5.40 3.17
CA PHE A 83 -6.72 -3.95 3.25
C PHE A 83 -8.12 -3.57 3.74
N LEU A 84 -9.16 -4.23 3.22
CA LEU A 84 -10.55 -4.03 3.66
C LEU A 84 -10.74 -4.45 5.12
N TRP A 85 -10.10 -5.54 5.55
CA TRP A 85 -10.18 -6.02 6.93
C TRP A 85 -9.45 -5.08 7.92
N VAL A 86 -8.27 -4.57 7.56
CA VAL A 86 -7.54 -3.57 8.35
C VAL A 86 -8.38 -2.31 8.52
N ARG A 87 -9.03 -1.84 7.45
CA ARG A 87 -9.96 -0.71 7.51
C ARG A 87 -11.12 -0.95 8.48
N ALA A 88 -11.65 -2.17 8.53
CA ALA A 88 -12.76 -2.50 9.43
C ALA A 88 -12.32 -2.65 10.90
N SER A 89 -11.05 -2.95 11.16
CA SER A 89 -10.58 -3.36 12.49
C SER A 89 -9.91 -2.23 13.28
N TYR A 90 -9.30 -1.24 12.63
CA TYR A 90 -8.50 -0.22 13.29
C TYR A 90 -9.14 1.18 13.25
N PRO A 91 -9.10 1.94 14.37
CA PRO A 91 -9.49 3.33 14.39
C PRO A 91 -8.47 4.21 13.64
N ARG A 92 -8.89 5.42 13.26
CA ARG A 92 -8.03 6.40 12.56
C ARG A 92 -6.89 6.88 13.47
N PHE A 93 -5.67 7.01 12.93
CA PHE A 93 -4.53 7.62 13.62
C PHE A 93 -4.52 9.13 13.45
N ARG A 94 -4.03 9.85 14.47
CA ARG A 94 -3.78 11.30 14.39
C ARG A 94 -2.48 11.58 13.63
N TYR A 95 -2.41 12.73 12.93
CA TYR A 95 -1.22 13.17 12.18
C TYR A 95 0.09 13.08 13.00
N ASP A 96 0.06 13.55 14.25
CA ASP A 96 1.22 13.52 15.15
C ASP A 96 1.73 12.10 15.41
N GLN A 97 0.82 11.13 15.54
CA GLN A 97 1.14 9.73 15.77
C GLN A 97 1.70 9.08 14.50
N LEU A 98 1.15 9.44 13.33
CA LEU A 98 1.68 8.98 12.05
C LEU A 98 3.12 9.48 11.86
N MET A 99 3.36 10.78 12.05
CA MET A 99 4.70 11.37 11.93
C MET A 99 5.69 10.75 12.92
N HIS A 100 5.27 10.50 14.16
CA HIS A 100 6.12 9.82 15.13
C HIS A 100 6.45 8.39 14.68
N LEU A 101 5.48 7.66 14.15
CA LEU A 101 5.64 6.28 13.70
C LEU A 101 6.57 6.20 12.48
N THR A 102 6.41 7.09 11.50
CA THR A 102 7.25 7.12 10.30
C THR A 102 8.68 7.54 10.62
N TRP A 103 8.86 8.62 11.37
CA TRP A 103 10.19 9.19 11.62
C TRP A 103 10.97 8.50 12.73
N LYS A 104 10.32 8.08 13.82
CA LYS A 104 11.04 7.49 14.96
C LYS A 104 11.12 5.97 14.92
N ASN A 105 10.15 5.29 14.31
CA ASN A 105 10.14 3.83 14.28
C ASN A 105 10.56 3.29 12.90
N PHE A 106 9.89 3.69 11.82
CA PHE A 106 10.20 3.14 10.49
C PHE A 106 11.56 3.61 9.97
N LEU A 107 11.88 4.90 10.05
CA LEU A 107 13.12 5.40 9.44
C LEU A 107 14.41 4.80 10.03
N PRO A 108 14.57 4.65 11.36
CA PRO A 108 15.77 4.00 11.91
C PRO A 108 15.83 2.51 11.57
N THR A 109 14.70 1.82 11.55
CA THR A 109 14.64 0.38 11.25
C THR A 109 14.90 0.08 9.77
N THR A 110 14.39 0.90 8.85
CA THR A 110 14.69 0.76 7.42
C THR A 110 16.16 1.05 7.12
N LEU A 111 16.75 2.07 7.74
CA LEU A 111 18.19 2.33 7.61
C LEU A 111 19.05 1.16 8.10
N ALA A 112 18.68 0.56 9.23
CA ALA A 112 19.36 -0.65 9.73
C ALA A 112 19.24 -1.83 8.75
N LEU A 113 18.05 -2.07 8.19
CA LEU A 113 17.82 -3.13 7.20
C LEU A 113 18.57 -2.88 5.88
N VAL A 114 18.70 -1.63 5.44
CA VAL A 114 19.48 -1.29 4.23
C VAL A 114 20.96 -1.62 4.44
N ILE A 115 21.54 -1.22 5.57
CA ILE A 115 22.95 -1.55 5.88
C ILE A 115 23.14 -3.06 5.94
N TRP A 116 22.19 -3.78 6.55
CA TRP A 116 22.21 -5.24 6.65
C TRP A 116 22.11 -5.93 5.28
N HIS A 117 21.16 -5.52 4.43
CA HIS A 117 21.03 -6.11 3.09
C HIS A 117 22.20 -5.79 2.16
N LEU A 118 22.92 -4.68 2.39
CA LEU A 118 24.16 -4.39 1.66
C LEU A 118 25.33 -5.26 2.16
N SER A 119 25.42 -5.53 3.46
CA SER A 119 26.52 -6.32 4.02
C SER A 119 26.36 -7.83 3.79
N LEU A 120 25.13 -8.34 3.73
CA LEU A 120 24.83 -9.77 3.56
C LEU A 120 25.44 -10.39 2.29
N PRO A 121 25.24 -9.86 1.06
CA PRO A 121 25.84 -10.42 -0.15
C PRO A 121 27.37 -10.41 -0.12
N LEU A 122 27.97 -9.36 0.46
CA LEU A 122 29.42 -9.24 0.62
C LEU A 122 29.97 -10.32 1.57
N ALA A 123 29.26 -10.59 2.67
CA ALA A 123 29.67 -11.59 3.66
C ALA A 123 29.53 -13.03 3.14
N PHE A 124 28.47 -13.33 2.38
CA PHE A 124 28.21 -14.66 1.84
C PHE A 124 28.84 -14.90 0.46
N SER A 125 29.58 -13.93 -0.08
CA SER A 125 30.17 -13.98 -1.45
C SER A 125 29.14 -14.37 -2.53
N SER A 126 27.87 -14.06 -2.28
CA SER A 126 26.77 -14.30 -3.20
C SER A 126 26.53 -13.00 -3.97
N PHE A 127 27.32 -12.80 -5.03
CA PHE A 127 27.06 -11.77 -6.05
C PHE A 127 26.03 -12.26 -7.06
#